data_AF-A0A3A0AKG2-F1
#
_entry.id   AF-A0A3A0AKG2-F1
#
_cell.length_a   1.000
_cell.length_b   1.000
_cell.length_c   1.000
_cell.angle_alpha   90.00
_cell.angle_beta   90.00
_cell.angle_gamma   90.00
#
_symmetry.space_group_name_H-M   'P 1'
#
loop_
_entity.id
_entity.type
_entity.pdbx_description
1 polymer ?
#
loop_
_entity_poly.entity_id
_entity_poly.type
_entity_poly.pdbx_seq_one_letter_code
_entity_poly.pdbx_strand_id
1 'polypeptide(L)'
;MEDLLVLIPLLPLAAAVINFLLGRWFIKDKAGYLAVAGVAGAWLISLLAFIDQLGSDEPLTQHLYTWIPAGSFNVPLNLHVDHLSAVMLMVVTTISTLVHIYAIGYMKGDPGFYRFFSFLPLFVFSMVMLVLADNFLVLFAFWEAVGLCSYLLIGYYFRRTSAANAAKKAFIVNRVGDFGFGIGIFLIFVHLNTIVFHDVFEHIVELSGSTITWIAVLLFFGAIGKSAQWPLFVWLPDAMEGPTPVSALIHAATMVTAGVYMVARCYPIYSISQDALLVVSIIGALTAIIA
;
A
#
# COMPACT_ATOMS: atom_id res chain seq x y z
N MET A 1 6.26 4.25 -22.61
CA MET A 1 6.21 3.64 -21.27
C MET A 1 4.86 3.90 -20.61
N GLU A 2 4.35 5.13 -20.69
CA GLU A 2 3.10 5.58 -20.05
C GLU A 2 1.90 4.64 -20.25
N ASP A 3 1.61 4.20 -21.48
CA ASP A 3 0.48 3.30 -21.75
C ASP A 3 0.56 1.94 -21.04
N LEU A 4 1.76 1.50 -20.66
CA LEU A 4 1.98 0.22 -19.99
C LEU A 4 1.80 0.30 -18.47
N LEU A 5 1.76 1.50 -17.87
CA LEU A 5 1.68 1.65 -16.41
C LEU A 5 0.41 1.02 -15.84
N VAL A 6 -0.73 1.14 -16.54
CA VAL A 6 -2.01 0.52 -16.16
C VAL A 6 -1.93 -1.01 -16.06
N LEU A 7 -1.03 -1.65 -16.81
CA LEU A 7 -0.87 -3.10 -16.77
C LEU A 7 -0.22 -3.57 -15.46
N ILE A 8 0.57 -2.73 -14.80
CA ILE A 8 1.25 -3.08 -13.53
C ILE A 8 0.20 -3.45 -12.45
N PRO A 9 -0.82 -2.64 -12.14
CA PRO A 9 -1.89 -3.04 -11.23
C PRO A 9 -2.90 -4.00 -11.88
N LEU A 10 -3.19 -3.87 -13.18
CA LEU A 10 -4.25 -4.65 -13.82
C LEU A 10 -3.93 -6.15 -13.91
N LEU A 11 -2.68 -6.54 -14.14
CA LEU A 11 -2.27 -7.94 -14.22
C LEU A 11 -2.51 -8.72 -12.90
N PRO A 12 -2.06 -8.26 -11.72
CA PRO A 12 -2.39 -8.91 -10.45
C PRO A 12 -3.88 -8.83 -10.13
N LEU A 13 -4.57 -7.73 -10.48
CA LEU A 13 -6.03 -7.65 -10.31
C LEU A 13 -6.76 -8.70 -11.16
N ALA A 14 -6.39 -8.85 -12.43
CA ALA A 14 -6.96 -9.85 -13.32
C ALA A 14 -6.72 -11.27 -12.77
N ALA A 15 -5.50 -11.57 -12.32
CA ALA A 15 -5.22 -12.86 -11.68
C ALA A 15 -6.07 -13.09 -10.43
N ALA A 16 -6.25 -12.06 -9.59
CA ALA A 16 -7.10 -12.12 -8.39
C ALA A 16 -8.57 -12.39 -8.74
N VAL A 17 -9.14 -11.63 -9.67
CA VAL A 17 -10.54 -11.73 -10.08
C VAL A 17 -10.82 -13.07 -10.77
N ILE A 18 -9.93 -13.50 -11.67
CA ILE A 18 -10.08 -14.80 -12.35
C ILE A 18 -10.00 -15.95 -11.34
N ASN A 19 -9.06 -15.92 -10.40
CA ASN A 19 -8.99 -16.93 -9.33
C ASN A 19 -10.20 -16.86 -8.39
N PHE A 20 -10.72 -15.68 -8.10
CA PHE A 20 -11.90 -15.54 -7.24
C PHE A 20 -13.17 -16.12 -7.89
N LEU A 21 -13.39 -15.81 -9.18
CA LEU A 21 -14.58 -16.22 -9.92
C LEU A 21 -14.49 -17.66 -10.42
N LEU A 22 -13.36 -18.08 -10.97
CA LEU A 22 -13.21 -19.37 -11.65
C LEU A 22 -12.37 -20.38 -10.85
N GLY A 23 -11.69 -19.94 -9.80
CA GLY A 23 -10.74 -20.78 -9.05
C GLY A 23 -11.37 -21.97 -8.37
N ARG A 24 -12.58 -21.83 -7.83
CA ARG A 24 -13.28 -22.92 -7.14
C ARG A 24 -13.69 -24.04 -8.10
N TRP A 25 -14.11 -23.70 -9.31
CA TRP A 25 -14.72 -24.65 -10.24
C TRP A 25 -13.74 -25.17 -11.30
N PHE A 26 -12.95 -24.29 -11.90
CA PHE A 26 -12.14 -24.60 -13.09
C PHE A 26 -10.63 -24.69 -12.80
N ILE A 27 -10.07 -23.72 -12.07
CA ILE A 27 -8.60 -23.57 -11.98
C ILE A 27 -8.02 -24.44 -10.86
N LYS A 28 -8.68 -24.50 -9.70
CA LYS A 28 -8.30 -25.32 -8.53
C LYS A 28 -6.82 -25.16 -8.18
N ASP A 29 -6.03 -26.22 -8.31
CA ASP A 29 -4.61 -26.28 -7.97
C ASP A 29 -3.71 -25.47 -8.91
N LYS A 30 -4.25 -24.99 -10.05
CA LYS A 30 -3.51 -24.15 -11.00
C LYS A 30 -3.57 -22.66 -10.66
N ALA A 31 -4.35 -22.26 -9.64
CA ALA A 31 -4.58 -20.85 -9.29
C ALA A 31 -3.28 -20.10 -8.98
N GLY A 32 -2.30 -20.82 -8.40
CA GLY A 32 -0.98 -20.28 -8.11
C GLY A 32 -0.19 -19.90 -9.36
N TYR A 33 -0.23 -20.68 -10.43
CA TYR A 33 0.49 -20.34 -11.67
C TYR A 33 -0.07 -19.08 -12.34
N LEU A 34 -1.40 -18.91 -12.32
CA LEU A 34 -2.03 -17.69 -12.82
C LEU A 34 -1.64 -16.46 -12.00
N ALA A 35 -1.62 -16.59 -10.67
CA ALA A 35 -1.22 -15.51 -9.77
C ALA A 35 0.27 -15.15 -9.96
N VAL A 36 1.16 -16.14 -10.09
CA VAL A 36 2.57 -15.91 -10.42
C VAL A 36 2.71 -15.21 -11.76
N ALA A 37 2.01 -15.65 -12.80
CA ALA A 37 2.09 -15.03 -14.13
C ALA A 37 1.64 -13.55 -14.11
N GLY A 38 0.55 -13.22 -13.39
CA GLY A 38 0.08 -11.85 -13.25
C GLY A 38 1.08 -10.95 -12.51
N VAL A 39 1.62 -11.42 -11.39
CA VAL A 39 2.58 -10.64 -10.58
C VAL A 39 3.94 -10.54 -11.26
N ALA A 40 4.42 -11.61 -11.91
CA ALA A 40 5.66 -11.59 -12.69
C ALA A 40 5.56 -10.68 -13.92
N GLY A 41 4.40 -10.63 -14.58
CA GLY A 41 4.14 -9.66 -15.64
C GLY A 41 4.21 -8.22 -15.14
N ALA A 42 3.60 -7.93 -13.98
CA ALA A 42 3.72 -6.62 -13.33
C ALA A 42 5.17 -6.28 -12.94
N TRP A 43 5.94 -7.28 -12.48
CA TRP A 43 7.36 -7.12 -12.18
C TRP A 43 8.20 -6.78 -13.41
N LEU A 44 7.98 -7.45 -14.54
CA LEU A 44 8.67 -7.14 -15.80
C LEU A 44 8.37 -5.70 -16.25
N ILE A 45 7.12 -5.26 -16.17
CA ILE A 45 6.76 -3.89 -16.56
C ILE A 45 7.31 -2.87 -15.55
N SER A 46 7.34 -3.20 -14.25
CA SER A 46 7.97 -2.35 -13.23
C SER A 46 9.48 -2.21 -13.45
N LEU A 47 10.15 -3.28 -13.91
CA LEU A 47 11.56 -3.24 -14.29
C LEU A 47 11.80 -2.32 -15.48
N LEU A 48 10.92 -2.37 -16.49
CA LEU A 48 10.99 -1.45 -17.62
C LEU A 48 10.78 0.01 -17.17
N ALA A 49 9.77 0.28 -16.34
CA ALA A 49 9.51 1.62 -15.79
C ALA A 49 10.70 2.13 -14.95
N PHE A 50 11.35 1.26 -14.18
CA PHE A 50 12.55 1.61 -13.42
C PHE A 50 13.74 1.95 -14.33
N ILE A 51 13.97 1.17 -15.39
CA ILE A 51 15.04 1.46 -16.37
C ILE A 51 14.79 2.79 -17.09
N ASP A 52 13.54 3.08 -17.44
CA ASP A 52 13.14 4.34 -18.08
C ASP A 52 13.41 5.53 -17.15
N GLN A 53 13.05 5.42 -15.87
CA GLN A 53 13.29 6.45 -14.86
C GLN A 53 14.78 6.65 -14.53
N LEU A 54 15.64 5.65 -14.72
CA LEU A 54 17.09 5.85 -14.59
C LEU A 54 17.68 6.73 -15.70
N GLY A 55 17.01 6.82 -16.84
CA GLY A 55 17.44 7.60 -18.01
C GLY A 55 16.79 8.97 -18.13
N SER A 56 15.81 9.31 -17.28
CA SER A 56 15.02 10.54 -17.36
C SER A 56 14.72 11.10 -15.98
N ASP A 57 14.86 12.42 -15.82
CA ASP A 57 14.44 13.12 -14.60
C ASP A 57 12.92 13.40 -14.56
N GLU A 58 12.24 13.30 -15.71
CA GLU A 58 10.80 13.54 -15.79
C GLU A 58 10.01 12.35 -15.25
N PRO A 59 9.00 12.56 -14.38
CA PRO A 59 8.16 11.48 -13.89
C PRO A 59 7.16 11.03 -14.95
N LEU A 60 6.93 9.73 -15.04
CA LEU A 60 5.93 9.16 -15.94
C LEU A 60 4.54 9.30 -15.31
N THR A 61 3.62 9.97 -15.99
CA THR A 61 2.24 10.14 -15.50
C THR A 61 1.24 9.68 -16.55
N GLN A 62 0.42 8.69 -16.20
CA GLN A 62 -0.68 8.22 -17.05
C GLN A 62 -2.02 8.63 -16.43
N HIS A 63 -2.78 9.48 -17.11
CA HIS A 63 -4.16 9.80 -16.73
C HIS A 63 -5.11 8.68 -17.18
N LEU A 64 -5.87 8.08 -16.26
CA LEU A 64 -6.86 7.07 -16.60
C LEU A 64 -8.25 7.70 -16.81
N TYR A 65 -8.76 8.36 -15.77
CA TYR A 65 -10.04 9.07 -15.78
C TYR A 65 -10.18 9.95 -14.54
N THR A 66 -11.18 10.83 -14.49
CA THR A 66 -11.54 11.61 -13.30
C THR A 66 -12.42 10.79 -12.37
N TRP A 67 -11.92 10.44 -11.18
CA TRP A 67 -12.65 9.61 -10.22
C TRP A 67 -13.82 10.38 -9.57
N ILE A 68 -13.59 11.63 -9.16
CA ILE A 68 -14.61 12.49 -8.55
C ILE A 68 -14.63 13.84 -9.29
N PRO A 69 -15.64 14.09 -10.14
CA PRO A 69 -15.88 15.40 -10.74
C PRO A 69 -16.91 16.18 -9.90
N ALA A 70 -16.45 17.04 -8.99
CA ALA A 70 -17.32 17.82 -8.08
C ALA A 70 -17.03 19.32 -8.18
N GLY A 71 -17.40 19.92 -9.33
CA GLY A 71 -17.22 21.35 -9.58
C GLY A 71 -15.74 21.73 -9.65
N SER A 72 -15.28 22.58 -8.73
CA SER A 72 -13.86 22.94 -8.61
C SER A 72 -13.00 21.83 -7.99
N PHE A 73 -13.61 20.89 -7.26
CA PHE A 73 -12.90 19.74 -6.71
C PHE A 73 -12.90 18.60 -7.72
N ASN A 74 -11.72 18.33 -8.29
CA ASN A 74 -11.51 17.24 -9.23
C ASN A 74 -10.44 16.30 -8.71
N VAL A 75 -10.79 15.03 -8.55
CA VAL A 75 -9.84 13.98 -8.15
C VAL A 75 -9.53 13.11 -9.36
N PRO A 76 -8.39 13.32 -10.04
CA PRO A 76 -7.99 12.45 -11.13
C PRO A 76 -7.51 11.09 -10.59
N LEU A 77 -7.80 10.01 -11.31
CA LEU A 77 -7.09 8.75 -11.15
C LEU A 77 -5.92 8.74 -12.13
N ASN A 78 -4.78 9.22 -11.66
CA ASN A 78 -3.51 9.16 -12.38
C ASN A 78 -2.65 8.04 -11.80
N LEU A 79 -1.88 7.38 -12.67
CA LEU A 79 -0.76 6.54 -12.27
C LEU A 79 0.52 7.34 -12.43
N HIS A 80 1.18 7.62 -11.32
CA HIS A 80 2.37 8.45 -11.30
C HIS A 80 3.59 7.63 -10.85
N VAL A 81 4.65 7.68 -11.65
CA VAL A 81 5.93 7.03 -11.38
C VAL A 81 7.04 8.07 -11.43
N ASP A 82 7.58 8.39 -10.26
CA ASP A 82 8.85 9.09 -10.10
C ASP A 82 9.93 8.10 -9.61
N HIS A 83 11.13 8.61 -9.31
CA HIS A 83 12.22 7.81 -8.76
C HIS A 83 11.84 7.02 -7.50
N LEU A 84 11.07 7.61 -6.58
CA LEU A 84 10.65 6.96 -5.34
C LEU A 84 9.67 5.82 -5.62
N SER A 85 8.63 6.09 -6.42
CA SER A 85 7.63 5.11 -6.83
C SER A 85 8.27 3.98 -7.65
N ALA A 86 9.22 4.28 -8.54
CA ALA A 86 9.90 3.27 -9.36
C ALA A 86 10.68 2.26 -8.50
N VAL A 87 11.45 2.74 -7.51
CA VAL A 87 12.16 1.88 -6.55
C VAL A 87 11.15 1.03 -5.76
N MET A 88 10.08 1.64 -5.27
CA MET A 88 9.07 0.92 -4.47
C MET A 88 8.31 -0.11 -5.29
N LEU A 89 7.95 0.18 -6.54
CA LEU A 89 7.34 -0.78 -7.46
C LEU A 89 8.25 -1.98 -7.69
N MET A 90 9.55 -1.74 -7.89
CA MET A 90 10.54 -2.80 -8.04
C MET A 90 10.61 -3.69 -6.80
N VAL A 91 10.71 -3.11 -5.61
CA VAL A 91 10.74 -3.87 -4.35
C VAL A 91 9.47 -4.68 -4.16
N VAL A 92 8.30 -4.04 -4.28
CA VAL A 92 6.99 -4.68 -4.09
C VAL A 92 6.81 -5.84 -5.07
N THR A 93 7.00 -5.62 -6.36
CA THR A 93 6.73 -6.64 -7.38
C THR A 93 7.77 -7.77 -7.39
N THR A 94 9.04 -7.48 -7.09
CA THR A 94 10.10 -8.51 -6.98
C THR A 94 9.81 -9.46 -5.82
N ILE A 95 9.63 -8.91 -4.61
CA ILE A 95 9.37 -9.74 -3.42
C ILE A 95 8.03 -10.46 -3.59
N SER A 96 7.01 -9.79 -4.13
CA SER A 96 5.72 -10.42 -4.41
C SER A 96 5.87 -11.62 -5.34
N THR A 97 6.64 -11.51 -6.43
CA THR A 97 6.87 -12.63 -7.37
C THR A 97 7.51 -13.83 -6.66
N LEU A 98 8.56 -13.59 -5.87
CA LEU A 98 9.24 -14.65 -5.09
C LEU A 98 8.30 -15.32 -4.09
N VAL A 99 7.51 -14.52 -3.36
CA VAL A 99 6.52 -15.03 -2.40
C VAL A 99 5.43 -15.85 -3.10
N HIS A 100 4.95 -15.42 -4.27
CA HIS A 100 3.94 -16.17 -5.03
C HIS A 100 4.48 -17.52 -5.49
N ILE A 101 5.74 -17.58 -5.96
CA ILE A 101 6.40 -18.84 -6.34
C ILE A 101 6.52 -19.76 -5.12
N TYR A 102 7.02 -19.24 -4.00
CA TYR A 102 7.15 -19.99 -2.75
C TYR A 102 5.80 -20.53 -2.24
N ALA A 103 4.74 -19.71 -2.33
CA ALA A 103 3.42 -20.05 -1.85
C ALA A 103 2.80 -21.26 -2.58
N ILE A 104 3.17 -21.53 -3.84
CA ILE A 104 2.66 -22.70 -4.58
C ILE A 104 3.07 -23.99 -3.88
N GLY A 105 4.34 -24.08 -3.47
CA GLY A 105 4.87 -25.22 -2.74
C GLY A 105 4.30 -25.31 -1.32
N TYR A 106 4.27 -24.17 -0.62
CA TYR A 106 3.83 -24.11 0.78
C TYR A 106 2.34 -24.46 0.96
N MET A 107 1.47 -23.96 0.09
CA MET A 107 0.01 -24.16 0.21
C MET A 107 -0.47 -25.45 -0.46
N LYS A 108 0.43 -26.29 -0.98
CA LYS A 108 0.06 -27.48 -1.74
C LYS A 108 -0.81 -28.43 -0.90
N GLY A 109 -1.99 -28.76 -1.41
CA GLY A 109 -2.96 -29.64 -0.74
C GLY A 109 -3.88 -28.94 0.26
N ASP A 110 -3.76 -27.61 0.45
CA ASP A 110 -4.70 -26.86 1.27
C ASP A 110 -6.06 -26.71 0.55
N PRO A 111 -7.20 -27.01 1.20
CA PRO A 111 -8.52 -26.96 0.57
C PRO A 111 -8.93 -25.55 0.10
N GLY A 112 -8.31 -24.50 0.64
CA GLY A 112 -8.54 -23.10 0.26
C GLY A 112 -7.50 -22.54 -0.72
N PHE A 113 -6.73 -23.38 -1.41
CA PHE A 113 -5.65 -22.97 -2.33
C PHE A 113 -6.06 -21.86 -3.30
N TYR A 114 -7.19 -22.01 -4.01
CA TYR A 114 -7.67 -21.00 -4.96
C TYR A 114 -8.01 -19.66 -4.28
N ARG A 115 -8.55 -19.70 -3.05
CA ARG A 115 -8.91 -18.51 -2.28
C ARG A 115 -7.66 -17.76 -1.82
N PHE A 116 -6.65 -18.49 -1.36
CA PHE A 116 -5.35 -17.92 -1.03
C PHE A 116 -4.76 -17.16 -2.23
N PHE A 117 -4.74 -17.80 -3.41
CA PHE A 117 -4.28 -17.20 -4.66
C PHE A 117 -5.27 -16.21 -5.33
N SER A 118 -6.41 -15.94 -4.70
CA SER A 118 -7.26 -14.79 -5.04
C SER A 118 -6.87 -13.57 -4.21
N PHE A 119 -6.62 -13.76 -2.92
CA PHE A 119 -6.29 -12.67 -1.99
C PHE A 119 -4.86 -12.18 -2.13
N LEU A 120 -3.90 -13.06 -2.38
CA LEU A 120 -2.48 -12.70 -2.47
C LEU A 120 -2.20 -11.70 -3.64
N PRO A 121 -2.64 -11.94 -4.88
CA PRO A 121 -2.45 -10.96 -5.95
C PRO A 121 -3.35 -9.71 -5.79
N LEU A 122 -4.52 -9.83 -5.13
CA LEU A 122 -5.33 -8.65 -4.78
C LEU A 122 -4.58 -7.72 -3.83
N PHE A 123 -3.85 -8.29 -2.89
CA PHE A 123 -2.99 -7.54 -1.99
C PHE A 123 -1.88 -6.80 -2.75
N VAL A 124 -1.26 -7.45 -3.74
CA VAL A 124 -0.26 -6.82 -4.62
C VAL A 124 -0.88 -5.68 -5.43
N PHE A 125 -2.05 -5.88 -6.01
CA PHE A 125 -2.79 -4.83 -6.71
C PHE A 125 -3.01 -3.60 -5.81
N SER A 126 -3.51 -3.81 -4.60
CA SER A 126 -3.74 -2.72 -3.65
C SER A 126 -2.45 -1.97 -3.33
N MET A 127 -1.34 -2.68 -3.11
CA MET A 127 -0.05 -2.06 -2.82
C MET A 127 0.51 -1.30 -4.03
N VAL A 128 0.41 -1.85 -5.24
CA VAL A 128 0.86 -1.18 -6.47
C VAL A 128 0.06 0.10 -6.71
N MET A 129 -1.27 0.05 -6.57
CA MET A 129 -2.11 1.25 -6.69
C MET A 129 -1.81 2.30 -5.64
N LEU A 130 -1.47 1.89 -4.41
CA LEU A 130 -1.02 2.80 -3.35
C LEU A 130 0.28 3.51 -3.75
N VAL A 131 1.25 2.78 -4.31
CA VAL A 131 2.53 3.35 -4.76
C VAL A 131 2.34 4.26 -5.97
N LEU A 132 1.47 3.90 -6.91
CA LEU A 132 1.19 4.69 -8.12
C LEU A 132 0.31 5.93 -7.87
N ALA A 133 -0.17 6.12 -6.65
CA ALA A 133 -1.06 7.23 -6.33
C ALA A 133 -0.39 8.58 -6.60
N ASP A 134 -1.17 9.48 -7.21
CA ASP A 134 -0.82 10.87 -7.51
C ASP A 134 -1.54 11.88 -6.58
N ASN A 135 -2.46 11.39 -5.75
CA ASN A 135 -3.19 12.21 -4.80
C ASN A 135 -3.48 11.45 -3.51
N PHE A 136 -3.74 12.21 -2.45
CA PHE A 136 -3.97 11.68 -1.12
C PHE A 136 -5.20 10.77 -1.01
N LEU A 137 -6.25 11.00 -1.82
CA LEU A 137 -7.48 10.20 -1.73
C LEU A 137 -7.31 8.82 -2.38
N VAL A 138 -6.63 8.73 -3.54
CA VAL A 138 -6.26 7.46 -4.14
C VAL A 138 -5.31 6.70 -3.22
N LEU A 139 -4.31 7.39 -2.66
CA LEU A 139 -3.40 6.81 -1.66
C LEU A 139 -4.21 6.22 -0.49
N PHE A 140 -5.16 6.98 0.09
CA PHE A 140 -6.00 6.55 1.20
C PHE A 140 -6.93 5.37 0.84
N ALA A 141 -7.54 5.39 -0.34
CA ALA A 141 -8.42 4.32 -0.78
C ALA A 141 -7.67 2.98 -0.89
N PHE A 142 -6.46 3.00 -1.44
CA PHE A 142 -5.64 1.79 -1.57
C PHE A 142 -4.89 1.43 -0.30
N TRP A 143 -4.63 2.39 0.58
CA TRP A 143 -4.19 2.16 1.95
C TRP A 143 -5.20 1.34 2.75
N GLU A 144 -6.48 1.67 2.62
CA GLU A 144 -7.60 0.91 3.16
C GLU A 144 -7.71 -0.48 2.53
N ALA A 145 -7.56 -0.56 1.20
CA ALA A 145 -7.57 -1.83 0.48
C ALA A 145 -6.43 -2.77 0.91
N VAL A 146 -5.22 -2.25 1.16
CA VAL A 146 -4.11 -3.02 1.75
C VAL A 146 -4.49 -3.56 3.14
N GLY A 147 -5.17 -2.75 3.96
CA GLY A 147 -5.67 -3.18 5.28
C GLY A 147 -6.77 -4.26 5.21
N LEU A 148 -7.66 -4.17 4.22
CA LEU A 148 -8.66 -5.19 3.97
C LEU A 148 -8.02 -6.51 3.51
N CYS A 149 -7.09 -6.43 2.56
CA CYS A 149 -6.40 -7.62 2.07
C CYS A 149 -5.55 -8.28 3.17
N SER A 150 -4.90 -7.51 4.05
CA SER A 150 -4.17 -8.07 5.19
C SER A 150 -5.11 -8.76 6.19
N TYR A 151 -6.28 -8.19 6.47
CA TYR A 151 -7.30 -8.84 7.29
C TYR A 151 -7.71 -10.22 6.74
N LEU A 152 -7.96 -10.30 5.43
CA LEU A 152 -8.34 -11.55 4.76
C LEU A 152 -7.22 -12.60 4.80
N LEU A 153 -5.96 -12.16 4.67
CA LEU A 153 -4.78 -13.05 4.63
C LEU A 153 -4.34 -13.50 6.02
N ILE A 154 -4.32 -12.62 7.03
CA ILE A 154 -4.06 -12.99 8.44
C ILE A 154 -5.18 -13.94 8.93
N GLY A 155 -6.42 -13.61 8.59
CA GLY A 155 -7.60 -14.41 8.91
C GLY A 155 -7.81 -15.63 8.00
N TYR A 156 -6.81 -16.05 7.22
CA TYR A 156 -6.97 -17.15 6.26
C TYR A 156 -7.51 -18.44 6.91
N TYR A 157 -6.96 -18.80 8.08
CA TYR A 157 -7.43 -19.90 8.91
C TYR A 157 -8.59 -19.47 9.84
N PHE A 158 -9.61 -18.81 9.30
CA PHE A 158 -10.75 -18.22 10.03
C PHE A 158 -11.50 -19.17 10.98
N ARG A 159 -11.38 -20.49 10.82
CA ARG A 159 -11.95 -21.48 11.76
C ARG A 159 -11.20 -21.54 13.08
N ARG A 160 -9.94 -21.10 13.13
CA ARG A 160 -9.13 -20.98 14.34
C ARG A 160 -9.43 -19.63 14.98
N THR A 161 -9.92 -19.64 16.21
CA THR A 161 -10.32 -18.43 16.95
C THR A 161 -9.15 -17.47 17.15
N SER A 162 -7.93 -17.96 17.36
CA SER A 162 -6.72 -17.13 17.46
C SER A 162 -6.45 -16.36 16.17
N ALA A 163 -6.48 -17.02 15.00
CA ALA A 163 -6.27 -16.36 13.70
C ALA A 163 -7.36 -15.32 13.40
N ALA A 164 -8.64 -15.63 13.71
CA ALA A 164 -9.72 -14.67 13.55
C ALA A 164 -9.58 -13.45 14.48
N ASN A 165 -9.12 -13.66 15.72
CA ASN A 165 -8.86 -12.58 16.68
C ASN A 165 -7.65 -11.74 16.27
N ALA A 166 -6.57 -12.37 15.80
CA ALA A 166 -5.39 -11.70 15.27
C ALA A 166 -5.73 -10.80 14.07
N ALA A 167 -6.50 -11.33 13.12
CA ALA A 167 -6.98 -10.55 11.97
C ALA A 167 -7.80 -9.33 12.41
N LYS A 168 -8.76 -9.51 13.32
CA LYS A 168 -9.56 -8.40 13.88
C LYS A 168 -8.67 -7.36 14.58
N LYS A 169 -7.71 -7.80 15.40
CA LYS A 169 -6.78 -6.91 16.11
C LYS A 169 -5.97 -6.09 15.10
N ALA A 170 -5.40 -6.73 14.09
CA ALA A 170 -4.68 -6.04 13.01
C ALA A 170 -5.56 -5.01 12.30
N PHE A 171 -6.77 -5.40 11.92
CA PHE A 171 -7.67 -4.48 11.23
C PHE A 171 -8.05 -3.26 12.08
N ILE A 172 -8.41 -3.47 13.34
CA ILE A 172 -8.82 -2.38 14.26
C ILE A 172 -7.64 -1.45 14.58
N VAL A 173 -6.48 -1.99 14.90
CA VAL A 173 -5.31 -1.17 15.28
C VAL A 173 -4.84 -0.32 14.09
N ASN A 174 -4.83 -0.88 12.88
CA ASN A 174 -4.54 -0.11 11.68
C ASN A 174 -5.59 0.98 11.44
N ARG A 175 -6.89 0.65 11.61
CA ARG A 175 -7.99 1.60 11.45
C ARG A 175 -7.86 2.83 12.36
N VAL A 176 -7.35 2.66 13.57
CA VAL A 176 -7.09 3.78 14.49
C VAL A 176 -6.05 4.75 13.91
N GLY A 177 -4.98 4.22 13.30
CA GLY A 177 -4.00 5.03 12.57
C GLY A 177 -4.61 5.70 11.33
N ASP A 178 -5.41 4.94 10.57
CA ASP A 178 -6.07 5.39 9.35
C ASP A 178 -7.02 6.59 9.62
N PHE A 179 -7.61 6.67 10.82
CA PHE A 179 -8.44 7.81 11.22
C PHE A 179 -7.63 9.12 11.30
N GLY A 180 -6.44 9.08 11.90
CA GLY A 180 -5.53 10.24 11.93
C GLY A 180 -5.10 10.65 10.53
N PHE A 181 -4.76 9.67 9.69
CA PHE A 181 -4.42 9.91 8.29
C PHE A 181 -5.56 10.60 7.53
N GLY A 182 -6.80 10.09 7.68
CA GLY A 182 -7.98 10.69 7.07
C GLY A 182 -8.20 12.14 7.52
N ILE A 183 -8.06 12.44 8.81
CA ILE A 183 -8.16 13.83 9.32
C ILE A 183 -7.07 14.72 8.70
N GLY A 184 -5.83 14.21 8.57
CA GLY A 184 -4.75 14.94 7.90
C GLY A 184 -5.09 15.32 6.46
N ILE A 185 -5.66 14.40 5.69
CA ILE A 185 -6.14 14.66 4.32
C ILE A 185 -7.28 15.70 4.32
N PHE A 186 -8.22 15.60 5.26
CA PHE A 186 -9.29 16.60 5.39
C PHE A 186 -8.75 18.00 5.70
N LEU A 187 -7.74 18.12 6.57
CA LEU A 187 -7.12 19.42 6.85
C LEU A 187 -6.41 20.01 5.63
N ILE A 188 -5.69 19.18 4.86
CA ILE A 188 -5.10 19.60 3.58
C ILE A 188 -6.19 20.16 2.67
N PHE A 189 -7.28 19.42 2.50
CA PHE A 189 -8.37 19.83 1.62
C PHE A 189 -9.04 21.14 2.07
N VAL A 190 -9.33 21.30 3.37
CA VAL A 190 -9.98 22.51 3.91
C VAL A 190 -9.13 23.76 3.71
N HIS A 191 -7.80 23.63 3.77
CA HIS A 191 -6.89 24.77 3.64
C HIS A 191 -6.47 25.07 2.20
N LEU A 192 -6.25 24.05 1.38
CA LEU A 192 -5.69 24.20 0.02
C LEU A 192 -6.69 23.94 -1.10
N ASN A 193 -7.89 23.42 -0.79
CA ASN A 193 -8.92 23.01 -1.76
C ASN A 193 -8.46 22.00 -2.83
N THR A 194 -7.31 21.36 -2.61
CA THR A 194 -6.75 20.31 -3.46
C THR A 194 -6.19 19.18 -2.60
N ILE A 195 -6.07 18.00 -3.19
CA ILE A 195 -5.48 16.80 -2.58
C ILE A 195 -4.47 16.13 -3.53
N VAL A 196 -4.16 16.76 -4.66
CA VAL A 196 -3.16 16.30 -5.63
C VAL A 196 -1.78 16.63 -5.07
N PHE A 197 -0.84 15.69 -5.13
CA PHE A 197 0.45 15.84 -4.44
C PHE A 197 1.21 17.08 -4.90
N HIS A 198 1.33 17.28 -6.20
CA HIS A 198 2.02 18.43 -6.79
C HIS A 198 1.49 19.76 -6.23
N ASP A 199 0.18 20.00 -6.36
CA ASP A 199 -0.44 21.25 -5.92
C ASP A 199 -0.35 21.43 -4.40
N VAL A 200 -0.50 20.36 -3.63
CA VAL A 200 -0.36 20.41 -2.17
C VAL A 200 1.07 20.82 -1.80
N PHE A 201 2.08 20.21 -2.39
CA PHE A 201 3.49 20.49 -2.05
C PHE A 201 3.91 21.90 -2.47
N GLU A 202 3.33 22.45 -3.53
CA GLU A 202 3.58 23.83 -3.96
C GLU A 202 2.97 24.86 -2.99
N HIS A 203 1.71 24.66 -2.57
CA HIS A 203 0.97 25.64 -1.78
C HIS A 203 1.07 25.44 -0.26
N ILE A 204 1.61 24.31 0.23
CA ILE A 204 1.70 24.02 1.67
C ILE A 204 2.50 25.08 2.44
N VAL A 205 3.48 25.72 1.79
CA VAL A 205 4.34 26.76 2.38
C VAL A 205 3.59 28.04 2.74
N GLU A 206 2.39 28.25 2.19
CA GLU A 206 1.53 29.40 2.47
C GLU A 206 0.76 29.25 3.79
N LEU A 207 0.70 28.04 4.34
CA LEU A 207 -0.01 27.76 5.59
C LEU A 207 0.81 28.18 6.81
N SER A 208 0.10 28.36 7.94
CA SER A 208 0.79 28.60 9.21
C SER A 208 1.61 27.37 9.64
N GLY A 209 2.78 27.60 10.23
CA GLY A 209 3.66 26.51 10.69
C GLY A 209 2.97 25.53 11.63
N SER A 210 2.07 26.00 12.50
CA SER A 210 1.26 25.13 13.36
C SER A 210 0.32 24.21 12.58
N THR A 211 -0.31 24.72 11.52
CA THR A 211 -1.20 23.91 10.66
C THR A 211 -0.42 22.84 9.93
N ILE A 212 0.76 23.19 9.39
CA ILE A 212 1.64 22.24 8.70
C ILE A 212 2.09 21.12 9.66
N THR A 213 2.49 21.47 10.89
CA THR A 213 2.85 20.48 11.92
C THR A 213 1.70 19.52 12.22
N TRP A 214 0.47 20.04 12.38
CA TRP A 214 -0.70 19.18 12.62
C TRP A 214 -0.99 18.25 11.45
N ILE A 215 -0.95 18.77 10.21
CA ILE A 215 -1.10 17.95 9.00
C ILE A 215 -0.05 16.82 9.02
N ALA A 216 1.23 17.17 9.16
CA ALA A 216 2.33 16.22 9.14
C ALA A 216 2.20 15.12 10.21
N VAL A 217 1.86 15.49 11.45
CA VAL A 217 1.67 14.55 12.57
C VAL A 217 0.44 13.66 12.36
N LEU A 218 -0.66 14.20 11.85
CA LEU A 218 -1.88 13.43 11.56
C LEU A 218 -1.66 12.43 10.42
N LEU A 219 -0.99 12.85 9.33
CA LEU A 219 -0.54 11.93 8.28
C LEU A 219 0.34 10.83 8.89
N PHE A 220 1.29 11.19 9.75
CA PHE A 220 2.20 10.24 10.39
C PHE A 220 1.46 9.22 11.27
N PHE A 221 0.32 9.58 11.85
CA PHE A 221 -0.49 8.65 12.63
C PHE A 221 -0.95 7.42 11.82
N GLY A 222 -1.21 7.61 10.52
CA GLY A 222 -1.41 6.50 9.59
C GLY A 222 -0.17 5.60 9.51
N ALA A 223 0.99 6.21 9.27
CA ALA A 223 2.26 5.46 9.19
C ALA A 223 2.56 4.68 10.47
N ILE A 224 2.28 5.24 11.66
CA ILE A 224 2.44 4.53 12.94
C ILE A 224 1.62 3.23 12.94
N GLY A 225 0.37 3.28 12.48
CA GLY A 225 -0.51 2.12 12.38
C GLY A 225 0.03 1.04 11.43
N LYS A 226 0.19 1.40 10.14
CA LYS A 226 0.60 0.45 9.08
C LYS A 226 2.01 -0.09 9.26
N SER A 227 2.94 0.74 9.74
CA SER A 227 4.33 0.36 9.98
C SER A 227 4.57 -0.22 11.37
N ALA A 228 3.51 -0.51 12.12
CA ALA A 228 3.56 -1.11 13.45
C ALA A 228 4.59 -0.42 14.36
N GLN A 229 4.57 0.92 14.37
CA GLN A 229 5.42 1.71 15.25
C GLN A 229 4.77 1.83 16.63
N TRP A 230 5.57 2.16 17.64
CA TRP A 230 5.04 2.50 18.95
C TRP A 230 4.06 3.69 18.84
N PRO A 231 2.86 3.64 19.47
CA PRO A 231 2.34 2.59 20.36
C PRO A 231 1.47 1.52 19.66
N LEU A 232 1.27 1.60 18.34
CA LEU A 232 0.36 0.73 17.58
C LEU A 232 1.01 -0.57 17.08
N PHE A 233 2.21 -0.92 17.53
CA PHE A 233 2.94 -2.13 17.11
C PHE A 233 2.26 -3.46 17.49
N VAL A 234 1.32 -3.44 18.44
CA VAL A 234 0.75 -4.63 19.11
C VAL A 234 0.06 -5.62 18.18
N TRP A 235 -0.30 -5.24 16.96
CA TRP A 235 -0.93 -6.16 16.01
C TRP A 235 0.08 -7.04 15.25
N LEU A 236 1.33 -6.58 15.12
CA LEU A 236 2.33 -7.21 14.26
C LEU A 236 2.73 -8.63 14.73
N PRO A 237 2.96 -8.89 16.04
CA PRO A 237 3.29 -10.24 16.50
C PRO A 237 2.16 -11.23 16.25
N ASP A 238 0.91 -10.82 16.46
CA ASP A 238 -0.26 -11.70 16.30
C ASP A 238 -0.55 -11.99 14.82
N ALA A 239 -0.14 -11.10 13.90
CA ALA A 239 -0.31 -11.28 12.46
C ALA A 239 0.42 -12.53 11.92
N MET A 240 1.36 -13.09 12.68
CA MET A 240 2.08 -14.35 12.37
C MET A 240 1.19 -15.59 12.43
N GLU A 241 -0.08 -15.47 12.86
CA GLU A 241 -1.08 -16.53 12.73
C GLU A 241 -1.48 -16.82 11.26
N GLY A 242 -1.17 -15.91 10.34
CA GLY A 242 -1.35 -16.13 8.91
C GLY A 242 -0.35 -17.16 8.33
N PRO A 243 -0.60 -17.70 7.12
CA PRO A 243 0.37 -18.56 6.44
C PRO A 243 1.73 -17.86 6.25
N THR A 244 2.84 -18.59 6.34
CA THR A 244 4.20 -18.01 6.22
C THR A 244 4.41 -17.13 4.97
N PRO A 245 3.88 -17.45 3.77
CA PRO A 245 3.99 -16.56 2.62
C PRO A 245 3.32 -15.19 2.84
N VAL A 246 2.25 -15.12 3.65
CA VAL A 246 1.58 -13.85 4.01
C VAL A 246 2.50 -12.99 4.87
N SER A 247 3.10 -13.58 5.90
CA SER A 247 4.06 -12.88 6.75
C SER A 247 5.22 -12.34 5.92
N ALA A 248 5.77 -13.14 5.01
CA ALA A 248 6.84 -12.69 4.11
C ALA A 248 6.40 -11.47 3.27
N LEU A 249 5.18 -11.48 2.71
CA LEU A 249 4.69 -10.36 1.91
C LEU A 249 4.43 -9.10 2.73
N ILE A 250 3.68 -9.24 3.83
CA ILE A 250 3.23 -8.13 4.69
C ILE A 250 4.42 -7.42 5.33
N HIS A 251 5.39 -8.18 5.86
CA HIS A 251 6.49 -7.63 6.65
C HIS A 251 7.70 -7.21 5.82
N ALA A 252 7.99 -7.85 4.69
CA ALA A 252 9.20 -7.53 3.93
C ALA A 252 8.99 -6.41 2.91
N ALA A 253 7.82 -6.34 2.27
CA ALA A 253 7.69 -5.58 1.02
C ALA A 253 6.55 -4.57 0.98
N THR A 254 5.53 -4.69 1.83
CA THR A 254 4.24 -4.06 1.52
C THR A 254 3.60 -3.27 2.66
N MET A 255 2.96 -3.92 3.62
CA MET A 255 2.10 -3.24 4.59
C MET A 255 2.92 -2.31 5.50
N VAL A 256 4.02 -2.82 6.05
CA VAL A 256 4.88 -2.02 6.92
C VAL A 256 5.69 -0.97 6.16
N THR A 257 5.96 -1.21 4.87
CA THR A 257 6.69 -0.27 4.01
C THR A 257 5.77 0.83 3.47
N ALA A 258 4.45 0.61 3.38
CA ALA A 258 3.49 1.62 2.94
C ALA A 258 3.52 2.89 3.81
N GLY A 259 3.66 2.74 5.14
CA GLY A 259 3.78 3.89 6.03
C GLY A 259 5.08 4.67 5.82
N VAL A 260 6.20 3.98 5.64
CA VAL A 260 7.49 4.59 5.33
C VAL A 260 7.44 5.29 3.96
N TYR A 261 6.83 4.65 2.97
CA TYR A 261 6.62 5.23 1.64
C TYR A 261 5.80 6.52 1.70
N MET A 262 4.69 6.54 2.44
CA MET A 262 3.87 7.75 2.59
C MET A 262 4.66 8.87 3.26
N VAL A 263 5.44 8.58 4.31
CA VAL A 263 6.29 9.58 4.98
C VAL A 263 7.35 10.13 4.01
N ALA A 264 7.99 9.26 3.22
CA ALA A 264 8.95 9.67 2.21
C ALA A 264 8.32 10.52 1.09
N ARG A 265 7.15 10.10 0.57
CA ARG A 265 6.41 10.85 -0.46
C ARG A 265 5.94 12.21 0.05
N CYS A 266 5.57 12.31 1.32
CA CYS A 266 5.17 13.56 1.97
C CYS A 266 6.35 14.32 2.57
N TYR A 267 7.60 13.98 2.25
CA TYR A 267 8.78 14.69 2.75
C TYR A 267 8.70 16.21 2.56
N PRO A 268 8.19 16.77 1.43
CA PRO A 268 8.02 18.22 1.30
C PRO A 268 7.19 18.87 2.41
N ILE A 269 6.23 18.15 3.00
CA ILE A 269 5.45 18.63 4.15
C ILE A 269 6.28 18.53 5.43
N TYR A 270 6.94 17.39 5.65
CA TYR A 270 7.74 17.15 6.86
C TYR A 270 8.96 18.07 6.96
N SER A 271 9.63 18.38 5.84
CA SER A 271 10.84 19.22 5.82
C SER A 271 10.61 20.64 6.33
N ILE A 272 9.37 21.13 6.30
CA ILE A 272 8.99 22.47 6.77
C ILE A 272 8.81 22.49 8.29
N SER A 273 8.42 21.36 8.91
CA SER A 273 8.12 21.26 10.34
C SER A 273 9.18 20.44 11.08
N GLN A 274 10.08 21.14 11.77
CA GLN A 274 11.08 20.50 12.64
C GLN A 274 10.44 19.68 13.76
N ASP A 275 9.33 20.15 14.33
CA ASP A 275 8.60 19.44 15.37
C ASP A 275 8.01 18.12 14.86
N ALA A 276 7.45 18.11 13.64
CA ALA A 276 6.94 16.88 13.04
C ALA A 276 8.06 15.87 12.77
N LEU A 277 9.21 16.32 12.25
CA LEU A 277 10.39 15.46 12.07
C LEU A 277 10.92 14.90 13.39
N LEU A 278 10.90 15.70 14.46
CA LEU A 278 11.30 15.26 15.78
C LEU A 278 10.35 14.17 16.30
N VAL A 279 9.04 14.31 16.11
CA VAL A 279 8.04 13.29 16.46
C VAL A 279 8.30 11.97 15.70
N VAL A 280 8.53 12.05 14.38
CA VAL A 280 8.88 10.88 13.55
C VAL A 280 10.14 10.19 14.08
N SER A 281 11.18 10.98 14.38
CA SER A 281 12.46 10.49 14.86
C SER A 281 12.36 9.83 16.23
N ILE A 282 11.64 10.43 17.18
CA ILE A 282 11.42 9.88 18.53
C ILE A 282 10.66 8.57 18.43
N ILE A 283 9.55 8.53 17.68
CA ILE A 283 8.73 7.31 17.56
C ILE A 283 9.50 6.19 16.87
N GLY A 284 10.25 6.49 15.81
CA GLY A 284 11.13 5.53 15.15
C GLY A 284 12.23 4.99 16.08
N ALA A 285 12.91 5.87 16.82
CA ALA A 285 13.96 5.49 17.76
C ALA A 285 13.41 4.64 18.92
N LEU A 286 12.28 5.02 19.50
CA LEU A 286 11.62 4.25 20.56
C LEU A 286 11.21 2.87 20.05
N THR A 287 10.62 2.80 18.86
CA THR A 287 10.23 1.52 18.26
C THR A 287 11.44 0.63 18.05
N ALA A 288 12.55 1.17 17.55
CA ALA A 288 13.79 0.41 17.32
C ALA A 288 14.46 -0.09 18.61
N ILE A 289 14.31 0.63 19.73
CA ILE A 289 14.84 0.20 21.04
C ILE A 289 13.95 -0.88 21.69
N ILE A 290 12.64 -0.81 21.47
CA ILE A 290 11.66 -1.75 22.06
C ILE A 290 11.62 -3.09 21.31
N ALA A 291 11.82 -3.07 19.98
CA ALA A 291 11.75 -4.23 19.10
C ALA A 291 12.94 -5.18 19.28
#